data_AF-A0A2I2KN54-F1
#
_entry.id   AF-A0A2I2KN54-F1
#
_cell.length_a   1.000
_cell.length_b   1.000
_cell.length_c   1.000
_cell.angle_alpha   90.00
_cell.angle_beta   90.00
_cell.angle_gamma   90.00
#
_symmetry.space_group_name_H-M   'P 1'
#
loop_
_entity.id
_entity.type
_entity.pdbx_description
1 polymer ?
#
loop_
_entity_poly.entity_id
_entity_poly.type
_entity_poly.pdbx_seq_one_letter_code
_entity_poly.pdbx_strand_id
1 'polypeptide(L)'
;MTSPNPTRPSSPHPTRRSVLTRPRSPVIEHALGIARDWCAGQIIDGAPALGHAVRVALTLGRHLPAVPPELTAAILLHDVLDYRGSDLVDSTIARQCGQRTLTMVWLMYGEHTAMDSYGAAPAMALRRLERLPDLVAAALTADKIVSVGYVLRGAQHTADPAAYWPARRPFLDLVPYLRAFHTATAHRIPTTLAGELDTLVRDAETATT
;
A
#
# COMPACT_ATOMS: atom_id res chain seq x y z
N MET A 1 -6.47 -59.75 -19.59
CA MET A 1 -7.09 -59.00 -18.48
C MET A 1 -5.94 -58.63 -17.54
N THR A 2 -5.53 -57.41 -17.24
CA THR A 2 -6.01 -56.03 -17.47
C THR A 2 -4.79 -55.14 -17.18
N SER A 3 -4.46 -54.23 -18.10
CA SER A 3 -3.75 -52.97 -17.83
C SER A 3 -4.70 -51.85 -18.28
N PRO A 4 -4.53 -50.58 -17.87
CA PRO A 4 -3.80 -50.02 -16.72
C PRO A 4 -4.71 -49.10 -15.87
N ASN A 5 -4.24 -48.62 -14.71
CA ASN A 5 -4.81 -47.41 -14.10
C ASN A 5 -3.74 -46.30 -14.23
N PRO A 6 -3.91 -45.33 -15.15
CA PRO A 6 -2.97 -44.23 -15.27
C PRO A 6 -3.22 -43.23 -14.15
N THR A 7 -2.19 -43.00 -13.35
CA THR A 7 -2.06 -41.90 -12.40
C THR A 7 -2.43 -40.59 -13.10
N ARG A 8 -3.54 -40.02 -12.62
CA ARG A 8 -4.11 -38.73 -13.01
C ARG A 8 -3.00 -37.65 -12.95
N PRO A 9 -2.72 -36.89 -14.01
CA PRO A 9 -1.83 -35.76 -13.91
C PRO A 9 -2.45 -34.72 -12.97
N SER A 10 -1.70 -34.36 -11.92
CA SER A 10 -2.03 -33.21 -11.07
C SER A 10 -2.14 -31.98 -11.97
N SER A 11 -3.31 -31.36 -12.01
CA SER A 11 -3.51 -30.10 -12.72
C SER A 11 -2.49 -29.08 -12.23
N PRO A 12 -1.78 -28.36 -13.12
CA PRO A 12 -0.92 -27.28 -12.69
C PRO A 12 -1.79 -26.23 -12.00
N HIS A 13 -1.50 -25.96 -10.73
CA HIS A 13 -1.96 -24.73 -10.09
C HIS A 13 -1.53 -23.57 -10.99
N PRO A 14 -2.45 -22.72 -11.48
CA PRO A 14 -2.02 -21.55 -12.24
C PRO A 14 -1.16 -20.71 -11.30
N THR A 15 0.13 -20.62 -11.61
CA THR A 15 1.03 -19.68 -10.97
C THR A 15 0.44 -18.30 -11.21
N ARG A 16 -0.14 -17.71 -10.17
CA ARG A 16 -0.75 -16.38 -10.23
C ARG A 16 0.30 -15.40 -10.73
N ARG A 17 0.15 -14.94 -11.98
CA ARG A 17 0.97 -13.86 -12.49
C ARG A 17 0.60 -12.58 -11.73
N SER A 18 1.62 -11.87 -11.28
CA SER A 18 1.44 -10.56 -10.67
C SER A 18 0.81 -9.60 -11.67
N VAL A 19 0.02 -8.63 -11.19
CA VAL A 19 -0.48 -7.50 -12.00
C VAL A 19 0.65 -6.70 -12.66
N LEU A 20 1.87 -6.82 -12.14
CA LEU A 20 3.10 -6.20 -12.67
C LEU A 20 3.91 -7.13 -13.60
N THR A 21 3.45 -8.36 -13.86
CA THR A 21 4.08 -9.26 -14.85
C THR A 21 3.71 -8.81 -16.27
N ARG A 22 4.66 -8.88 -17.22
CA ARG A 22 4.38 -8.54 -18.62
C ARG A 22 3.53 -9.61 -19.32
N PRO A 23 2.70 -9.24 -20.32
CA PRO A 23 2.40 -7.86 -20.75
C PRO A 23 1.51 -7.15 -19.73
N ARG A 24 1.80 -5.86 -19.46
CA ARG A 24 1.03 -5.03 -18.52
C ARG A 24 -0.01 -4.19 -19.25
N SER A 25 -1.03 -3.75 -18.53
CA SER A 25 -1.96 -2.73 -19.04
C SER A 25 -1.22 -1.42 -19.35
N PRO A 26 -1.55 -0.69 -20.42
CA PRO A 26 -0.90 0.58 -20.77
C PRO A 26 -0.90 1.61 -19.64
N VAL A 27 -1.99 1.69 -18.87
CA VAL A 27 -2.10 2.61 -17.72
C VAL A 27 -1.03 2.34 -16.65
N ILE A 28 -0.66 1.07 -16.46
CA ILE A 28 0.38 0.65 -15.52
C ILE A 28 1.77 0.99 -16.09
N GLU A 29 2.00 0.82 -17.39
CA GLU A 29 3.28 1.22 -18.00
C GLU A 29 3.49 2.74 -17.94
N HIS A 30 2.45 3.53 -18.20
CA HIS A 30 2.51 4.99 -18.03
C HIS A 30 2.78 5.39 -16.57
N ALA A 31 2.05 4.80 -15.62
CA ALA A 31 2.27 5.05 -14.20
C ALA A 31 3.69 4.67 -13.74
N LEU A 32 4.22 3.55 -14.21
CA LEU A 32 5.62 3.17 -13.95
C LEU A 32 6.62 4.16 -14.57
N GLY A 33 6.33 4.72 -15.75
CA GLY A 33 7.13 5.77 -16.36
C GLY A 33 7.18 7.01 -15.47
N ILE A 34 6.00 7.54 -15.11
CA ILE A 34 5.87 8.71 -14.23
C ILE A 34 6.55 8.46 -12.88
N ALA A 35 6.29 7.32 -12.24
CA ALA A 35 6.84 6.98 -10.94
C ALA A 35 8.37 6.83 -10.97
N ARG A 36 8.98 6.32 -12.05
CA ARG A 36 10.45 6.28 -12.19
C ARG A 36 11.05 7.68 -12.16
N ASP A 37 10.44 8.60 -12.88
CA ASP A 37 10.95 9.96 -13.01
C ASP A 37 10.69 10.77 -11.74
N TRP A 38 9.51 10.63 -11.15
CA TRP A 38 9.06 11.48 -10.05
C TRP A 38 9.51 10.99 -8.68
N CYS A 39 9.64 9.67 -8.50
CA CYS A 39 10.17 9.08 -7.28
C CYS A 39 11.71 8.98 -7.28
N ALA A 40 12.40 9.45 -8.33
CA ALA A 40 13.86 9.44 -8.40
C ALA A 40 14.47 10.24 -7.22
N GLY A 41 15.37 9.59 -6.48
CA GLY A 41 16.02 10.17 -5.29
C GLY A 41 15.14 10.26 -4.04
N GLN A 42 13.86 9.90 -4.12
CA GLN A 42 12.95 9.92 -2.97
C GLN A 42 13.05 8.64 -2.15
N ILE A 43 13.01 8.78 -0.83
CA ILE A 43 13.16 7.71 0.15
C ILE A 43 11.94 7.68 1.07
N ILE A 44 11.34 6.50 1.25
CA ILE A 44 10.25 6.22 2.19
C ILE A 44 10.70 5.11 3.12
N ASP A 45 10.57 5.33 4.42
CA ASP A 45 10.97 4.39 5.48
C ASP A 45 12.45 3.94 5.41
N GLY A 46 13.30 4.56 4.60
CA GLY A 46 14.69 4.12 4.35
C GLY A 46 14.88 3.27 3.09
N ALA A 47 13.86 3.16 2.24
CA ALA A 47 13.93 2.50 0.93
C ALA A 47 13.53 3.44 -0.22
N PRO A 48 13.95 3.17 -1.47
CA PRO A 48 13.51 3.95 -2.63
C PRO A 48 11.98 3.96 -2.77
N ALA A 49 11.40 5.15 -2.98
CA ALA A 49 9.95 5.35 -3.05
C ALA A 49 9.26 4.52 -4.15
N LEU A 50 9.87 4.40 -5.35
CA LEU A 50 9.33 3.48 -6.38
C LEU A 50 9.30 2.03 -5.90
N GLY A 51 10.32 1.60 -5.16
CA GLY A 51 10.37 0.26 -4.57
C GLY A 51 9.27 0.04 -3.52
N HIS A 52 8.94 1.07 -2.75
CA HIS A 52 7.80 1.09 -1.84
C HIS A 52 6.49 0.87 -2.61
N ALA A 53 6.16 1.75 -3.55
CA ALA A 53 4.91 1.68 -4.31
C ALA A 53 4.73 0.34 -5.05
N VAL A 54 5.82 -0.22 -5.60
CA VAL A 54 5.80 -1.57 -6.20
C VAL A 54 5.47 -2.65 -5.15
N ARG A 55 6.07 -2.60 -3.96
CA ARG A 55 5.73 -3.53 -2.87
C ARG A 55 4.28 -3.40 -2.45
N VAL A 56 3.72 -2.19 -2.39
CA VAL A 56 2.31 -1.97 -2.08
C VAL A 56 1.41 -2.66 -3.10
N ALA A 57 1.66 -2.45 -4.40
CA ALA A 57 0.88 -3.09 -5.47
C ALA A 57 0.98 -4.62 -5.42
N LEU A 58 2.17 -5.17 -5.14
CA LEU A 58 2.38 -6.60 -4.98
C LEU A 58 1.68 -7.15 -3.74
N THR A 59 1.72 -6.43 -2.62
CA THR A 59 1.00 -6.78 -1.39
C THR A 59 -0.48 -6.84 -1.66
N LEU A 60 -1.09 -5.79 -2.21
CA LEU A 60 -2.51 -5.82 -2.57
C LEU A 60 -2.83 -7.00 -3.49
N GLY A 61 -2.02 -7.25 -4.53
CA GLY A 61 -2.24 -8.35 -5.48
C GLY A 61 -2.21 -9.76 -4.86
N ARG A 62 -1.52 -9.96 -3.73
CA ARG A 62 -1.55 -11.24 -3.00
C ARG A 62 -2.92 -11.51 -2.39
N HIS A 63 -3.55 -10.48 -1.81
CA HIS A 63 -4.83 -10.60 -1.12
C HIS A 63 -6.04 -10.37 -2.03
N LEU A 64 -5.88 -9.52 -3.05
CA LEU A 64 -6.90 -9.16 -4.02
C LEU A 64 -6.39 -9.48 -5.43
N PRO A 65 -6.83 -10.58 -6.06
CA PRO A 65 -6.20 -11.11 -7.28
C PRO A 65 -6.56 -10.34 -8.54
N ALA A 66 -7.72 -9.69 -8.52
CA ALA A 66 -8.33 -8.99 -9.64
C ALA A 66 -8.32 -7.48 -9.39
N VAL A 67 -7.15 -6.93 -9.05
CA VAL A 67 -6.97 -5.48 -8.86
C VAL A 67 -7.20 -4.77 -10.20
N PRO A 68 -8.07 -3.75 -10.26
CA PRO A 68 -8.21 -2.93 -11.46
C PRO A 68 -6.86 -2.29 -11.86
N PRO A 69 -6.53 -2.24 -13.16
CA PRO A 69 -5.30 -1.60 -13.62
C PRO A 69 -5.16 -0.13 -13.18
N GLU A 70 -6.26 0.61 -13.13
CA GLU A 70 -6.29 2.02 -12.72
C GLU A 70 -5.94 2.20 -11.25
N LEU A 71 -6.36 1.25 -10.39
CA LEU A 71 -5.99 1.25 -8.98
C LEU A 71 -4.53 0.86 -8.80
N THR A 72 -4.04 -0.12 -9.57
CA THR A 72 -2.61 -0.46 -9.57
C THR A 72 -1.76 0.74 -10.00
N ALA A 73 -2.18 1.46 -11.04
CA ALA A 73 -1.54 2.70 -11.46
C ALA A 73 -1.61 3.78 -10.38
N ALA A 74 -2.75 3.93 -9.68
CA ALA A 74 -2.88 4.87 -8.58
C ALA A 74 -1.93 4.54 -7.42
N ILE A 75 -1.81 3.27 -7.05
CA ILE A 75 -0.85 2.80 -6.03
C ILE A 75 0.59 3.15 -6.43
N LEU A 76 0.95 2.94 -7.69
CA LEU A 76 2.29 3.29 -8.19
C LEU A 76 2.60 4.79 -8.11
N LEU A 77 1.56 5.62 -7.99
CA LEU A 77 1.64 7.07 -8.01
C LEU A 77 1.21 7.72 -6.68
N HIS A 78 0.85 6.95 -5.65
CA HIS A 78 0.13 7.51 -4.49
C HIS A 78 0.95 8.56 -3.71
N ASP A 79 2.26 8.39 -3.63
CA ASP A 79 3.17 9.33 -2.95
C ASP A 79 3.59 10.53 -3.82
N VAL A 80 3.27 10.57 -5.12
CA VAL A 80 3.88 11.58 -6.01
C VAL A 80 3.42 13.01 -5.69
N LEU A 81 2.25 13.16 -5.06
CA LEU A 81 1.75 14.44 -4.57
C LEU A 81 2.59 15.00 -3.40
N ASP A 82 3.24 14.13 -2.62
CA ASP A 82 4.17 14.57 -1.57
C ASP A 82 5.49 15.10 -2.16
N TYR A 83 5.79 14.78 -3.42
CA TYR A 83 7.06 15.13 -4.09
C TYR A 83 6.93 16.21 -5.15
N ARG A 84 5.71 16.46 -5.64
CA ARG A 84 5.42 17.32 -6.79
C ARG A 84 4.17 18.14 -6.49
N GLY A 85 4.16 19.40 -6.90
CA GLY A 85 2.99 20.27 -6.75
C GLY A 85 1.77 19.74 -7.53
N SER A 86 0.58 20.02 -7.00
CA SER A 86 -0.72 19.48 -7.46
C SER A 86 -0.98 19.67 -8.96
N ASP A 87 -0.69 20.85 -9.52
CA ASP A 87 -1.11 21.19 -10.89
C ASP A 87 -0.40 20.34 -11.96
N LEU A 88 0.89 20.06 -11.75
CA LEU A 88 1.67 19.20 -12.63
C LEU A 88 1.21 17.73 -12.51
N VAL A 89 0.90 17.30 -11.29
CA VAL A 89 0.42 15.95 -11.00
C VAL A 89 -0.94 15.71 -11.67
N ASP A 90 -1.88 16.61 -11.48
CA ASP A 90 -3.25 16.52 -12.01
C ASP A 90 -3.25 16.41 -13.52
N SER A 91 -2.61 17.35 -14.20
CA SER A 91 -2.58 17.40 -15.66
C SER A 91 -1.86 16.19 -16.28
N THR A 92 -0.79 15.69 -15.63
CA THR A 92 -0.03 14.55 -16.14
C THR A 92 -0.78 13.23 -15.94
N ILE A 93 -1.30 12.97 -14.75
CA ILE A 93 -1.99 11.72 -14.43
C ILE A 93 -3.32 11.64 -15.19
N ALA A 94 -4.11 12.72 -15.25
CA ALA A 94 -5.34 12.74 -16.03
C ALA A 94 -5.08 12.40 -17.51
N ARG A 95 -4.03 12.99 -18.11
CA ARG A 95 -3.69 12.80 -19.52
C ARG A 95 -3.13 11.41 -19.82
N GLN A 96 -2.25 10.88 -18.98
CA GLN A 96 -1.52 9.64 -19.28
C GLN A 96 -2.15 8.39 -18.67
N CYS A 97 -2.78 8.53 -17.49
CA CYS A 97 -3.36 7.42 -16.75
C CYS A 97 -4.89 7.48 -16.65
N GLY A 98 -5.50 8.61 -17.03
CA GLY A 98 -6.95 8.80 -17.04
C GLY A 98 -7.51 9.30 -15.70
N GLN A 99 -8.73 9.85 -15.78
CA GLN A 99 -9.38 10.50 -14.64
C GLN A 99 -9.62 9.56 -13.45
N ARG A 100 -9.90 8.27 -13.71
CA ARG A 100 -10.15 7.27 -12.66
C ARG A 100 -8.91 7.07 -11.78
N THR A 101 -7.72 6.98 -12.39
CA THR A 101 -6.46 6.88 -11.65
C THR A 101 -6.20 8.16 -10.85
N LEU A 102 -6.39 9.34 -11.47
CA LEU A 102 -6.22 10.62 -10.76
C LEU A 102 -7.14 10.72 -9.52
N THR A 103 -8.41 10.37 -9.66
CA THR A 103 -9.35 10.36 -8.52
C THR A 103 -8.86 9.43 -7.41
N MET A 104 -8.36 8.24 -7.74
CA MET A 104 -7.85 7.30 -6.75
C MET A 104 -6.58 7.82 -6.05
N VAL A 105 -5.66 8.47 -6.79
CA VAL A 105 -4.47 9.10 -6.21
C VAL A 105 -4.86 10.18 -5.20
N TRP A 106 -5.82 11.04 -5.52
CA TRP A 106 -6.32 12.05 -4.58
C TRP A 106 -7.02 11.47 -3.36
N LEU A 107 -7.75 10.36 -3.52
CA LEU A 107 -8.35 9.65 -2.38
C LEU A 107 -7.29 9.06 -1.46
N MET A 108 -6.20 8.52 -2.01
CA MET A 108 -5.06 8.03 -1.23
C MET A 108 -4.33 9.18 -0.53
N TYR A 109 -4.08 10.28 -1.23
CA TYR A 109 -3.49 11.48 -0.62
C TYR A 109 -4.36 12.08 0.49
N GLY A 110 -5.68 12.02 0.34
CA GLY A 110 -6.62 12.41 1.38
C GLY A 110 -6.48 11.60 2.67
N GLU A 111 -5.96 10.37 2.60
CA GLU A 111 -5.59 9.58 3.78
C GLU A 111 -4.31 10.11 4.44
N HIS A 112 -3.28 10.51 3.69
CA HIS A 112 -2.08 11.15 4.26
C HIS A 112 -2.46 12.41 5.04
N THR A 113 -3.37 13.23 4.48
CA THR A 113 -3.92 14.40 5.20
C THR A 113 -4.70 14.01 6.47
N ALA A 114 -5.42 12.89 6.45
CA ALA A 114 -6.15 12.39 7.62
C ALA A 114 -5.19 11.89 8.72
N MET A 115 -4.12 11.22 8.31
CA MET A 115 -3.03 10.76 9.18
C MET A 115 -2.35 11.94 9.88
N ASP A 116 -1.92 12.96 9.12
CA ASP A 116 -1.22 14.14 9.66
C ASP A 116 -2.08 14.96 10.62
N SER A 117 -3.39 15.00 10.39
CA SER A 117 -4.33 15.76 11.22
C SER A 117 -4.91 14.95 12.38
N TYR A 118 -4.61 13.65 12.50
CA TYR A 118 -5.29 12.75 13.44
C TYR A 118 -5.15 13.20 14.90
N GLY A 119 -3.95 13.63 15.31
CA GLY A 119 -3.70 14.07 16.68
C GLY A 119 -4.53 15.30 17.09
N ALA A 120 -4.83 16.19 16.14
CA ALA A 120 -5.61 17.40 16.39
C ALA A 120 -7.11 17.22 16.15
N ALA A 121 -7.51 16.33 15.23
CA ALA A 121 -8.89 16.19 14.79
C ALA A 121 -9.27 14.73 14.46
N PRO A 122 -9.24 13.82 15.44
CA PRO A 122 -9.40 12.37 15.20
C PRO A 122 -10.76 12.02 14.59
N ALA A 123 -11.85 12.66 15.05
CA ALA A 123 -13.18 12.45 14.49
C ALA A 123 -13.29 12.88 13.01
N MET A 124 -12.56 13.93 12.61
CA MET A 124 -12.55 14.38 11.23
C MET A 124 -11.75 13.43 10.33
N ALA A 125 -10.59 12.96 10.82
CA ALA A 125 -9.78 11.96 10.14
C ALA A 125 -10.58 10.65 9.93
N LEU A 126 -11.23 10.13 10.97
CA LEU A 126 -12.05 8.92 10.88
C LEU A 126 -13.20 9.03 9.87
N ARG A 127 -13.92 10.15 9.85
CA ARG A 127 -14.99 10.39 8.85
C ARG A 127 -14.48 10.36 7.42
N ARG A 128 -13.22 10.73 7.16
CA ARG A 128 -12.64 10.60 5.82
C ARG A 128 -12.44 9.13 5.46
N LEU A 129 -11.92 8.33 6.41
CA LEU A 129 -11.69 6.90 6.20
C LEU A 129 -12.98 6.12 5.94
N GLU A 130 -14.07 6.46 6.64
CA GLU A 130 -15.39 5.85 6.46
C GLU A 130 -15.97 6.08 5.06
N ARG A 131 -15.57 7.17 4.38
CA ARG A 131 -16.04 7.54 3.05
C ARG A 131 -15.16 7.01 1.92
N LEU A 132 -14.03 6.38 2.22
CA LEU A 132 -13.16 5.80 1.22
C LEU A 132 -13.87 4.64 0.50
N PRO A 133 -13.79 4.56 -0.84
CA PRO A 133 -14.19 3.37 -1.57
C PRO A 133 -13.40 2.15 -1.08
N ASP A 134 -14.05 0.99 -0.98
CA ASP A 134 -13.46 -0.22 -0.38
C ASP A 134 -12.14 -0.66 -1.06
N LEU A 135 -12.06 -0.51 -2.38
CA LEU A 135 -10.83 -0.79 -3.13
C LEU A 135 -9.68 0.17 -2.78
N VAL A 136 -9.98 1.44 -2.52
CA VAL A 136 -8.97 2.42 -2.09
C VAL A 136 -8.57 2.15 -0.64
N ALA A 137 -9.53 1.81 0.23
CA ALA A 137 -9.24 1.38 1.59
C ALA A 137 -8.31 0.15 1.60
N ALA A 138 -8.56 -0.86 0.77
CA ALA A 138 -7.68 -2.02 0.64
C ALA A 138 -6.27 -1.66 0.15
N ALA A 139 -6.15 -0.73 -0.81
CA ALA A 139 -4.86 -0.24 -1.27
C ALA A 139 -4.07 0.48 -0.16
N LEU A 140 -4.73 1.33 0.62
CA LEU A 140 -4.14 2.01 1.77
C LEU A 140 -3.78 1.03 2.89
N THR A 141 -4.57 -0.02 3.12
CA THR A 141 -4.18 -1.10 4.03
C THR A 141 -2.90 -1.79 3.56
N ALA A 142 -2.77 -2.06 2.25
CA ALA A 142 -1.55 -2.64 1.70
C ALA A 142 -0.33 -1.71 1.84
N ASP A 143 -0.54 -0.39 1.73
CA ASP A 143 0.48 0.63 2.00
C ASP A 143 0.98 0.54 3.44
N LYS A 144 0.06 0.60 4.42
CA LYS A 144 0.42 0.51 5.83
C LYS A 144 1.08 -0.82 6.19
N ILE A 145 0.68 -1.95 5.60
CA ILE A 145 1.37 -3.24 5.77
C ILE A 145 2.84 -3.14 5.34
N VAL A 146 3.11 -2.51 4.20
CA VAL A 146 4.48 -2.37 3.70
C VAL A 146 5.31 -1.47 4.60
N SER A 147 4.79 -0.29 4.97
CA SER A 147 5.50 0.68 5.81
C SER A 147 5.72 0.18 7.23
N VAL A 148 4.66 -0.29 7.92
CA VAL A 148 4.78 -0.83 9.28
C VAL A 148 5.69 -2.07 9.28
N GLY A 149 5.51 -2.97 8.32
CA GLY A 149 6.37 -4.14 8.18
C GLY A 149 7.84 -3.77 7.92
N TYR A 150 8.12 -2.69 7.20
CA TYR A 150 9.49 -2.22 7.00
C TYR A 150 10.12 -1.78 8.32
N VAL A 151 9.42 -0.95 9.10
CA VAL A 151 9.90 -0.48 10.40
C VAL A 151 10.11 -1.65 11.37
N LEU A 152 9.13 -2.55 11.50
CA LEU A 152 9.26 -3.69 12.42
C LEU A 152 10.39 -4.63 12.03
N ARG A 153 10.55 -4.92 10.73
CA ARG A 153 11.71 -5.71 10.27
C ARG A 153 13.02 -4.99 10.53
N GLY A 154 13.10 -3.68 10.35
CA GLY A 154 14.30 -2.93 10.69
C GLY A 154 14.68 -3.07 12.16
N ALA A 155 13.69 -3.04 13.07
CA ALA A 155 13.92 -3.25 14.49
C ALA A 155 14.43 -4.66 14.82
N GLN A 156 14.00 -5.68 14.07
CA GLN A 156 14.48 -7.06 14.25
C GLN A 156 15.93 -7.27 13.79
N HIS A 157 16.41 -6.44 12.85
CA HIS A 157 17.73 -6.60 12.24
C HIS A 157 18.75 -5.54 12.72
N THR A 158 18.34 -4.59 13.56
CA THR A 158 19.25 -3.57 14.09
C THR A 158 20.19 -4.17 15.15
N ALA A 159 21.46 -3.79 15.10
CA ALA A 159 22.42 -4.13 16.14
C ALA A 159 22.27 -3.25 17.39
N ASP A 160 21.59 -2.10 17.27
CA ASP A 160 21.36 -1.15 18.35
C ASP A 160 19.87 -0.75 18.41
N PRO A 161 19.05 -1.49 19.17
CA PRO A 161 17.65 -1.14 19.39
C PRO A 161 17.45 0.18 20.15
N ALA A 162 18.40 0.54 21.02
CA ALA A 162 18.33 1.74 21.83
C ALA A 162 18.47 3.01 20.98
N ALA A 163 19.23 2.97 19.89
CA ALA A 163 19.26 4.05 18.89
C ALA A 163 18.14 3.94 17.83
N TYR A 164 17.66 2.74 17.55
CA TYR A 164 16.69 2.50 16.47
C TYR A 164 15.34 3.19 16.68
N TRP A 165 14.75 3.03 17.86
CA TRP A 165 13.41 3.53 18.17
C TRP A 165 13.35 5.06 18.37
N PRO A 166 14.31 5.71 19.06
CA PRO A 166 14.33 7.17 19.14
C PRO A 166 14.37 7.85 17.77
N ALA A 167 15.12 7.28 16.80
CA ALA A 167 15.17 7.79 15.43
C ALA A 167 13.85 7.67 14.66
N ARG A 168 12.87 6.93 15.20
CA ARG A 168 11.56 6.62 14.57
C ARG A 168 10.40 7.13 15.39
N ARG A 169 10.62 8.17 16.20
CA ARG A 169 9.57 8.83 16.96
C ARG A 169 8.34 9.19 16.11
N PRO A 170 8.46 9.72 14.88
CA PRO A 170 7.30 9.99 14.04
C PRO A 170 6.44 8.75 13.77
N PHE A 171 7.06 7.58 13.54
CA PHE A 171 6.32 6.32 13.37
C PHE A 171 5.59 5.92 14.65
N LEU A 172 6.24 6.04 15.81
CA LEU A 172 5.63 5.69 17.10
C LEU A 172 4.41 6.56 17.40
N ASP A 173 4.48 7.86 17.05
CA ASP A 173 3.36 8.79 17.22
C ASP A 173 2.19 8.48 16.26
N LEU A 174 2.42 7.73 15.17
CA LEU A 174 1.38 7.28 14.23
C LEU A 174 0.69 5.98 14.67
N VAL A 175 1.21 5.23 15.64
CA VAL A 175 0.63 3.93 16.04
C VAL A 175 -0.85 4.03 16.45
N PRO A 176 -1.30 5.03 17.24
CA PRO A 176 -2.72 5.20 17.53
C PRO A 176 -3.59 5.43 16.28
N TYR A 177 -3.07 6.16 15.29
CA TYR A 177 -3.75 6.35 14.02
C TYR A 177 -3.86 5.03 13.24
N LEU A 178 -2.79 4.23 13.18
CA LEU A 178 -2.80 2.93 12.49
C LEU A 178 -3.86 1.98 13.07
N ARG A 179 -4.00 1.96 14.40
CA ARG A 179 -5.07 1.20 15.09
C ARG A 179 -6.46 1.71 14.70
N ALA A 180 -6.65 3.03 14.70
CA ALA A 180 -7.92 3.66 14.32
C ALA A 180 -8.27 3.40 12.85
N PHE A 181 -7.29 3.49 11.96
CA PHE A 181 -7.41 3.17 10.54
C PHE A 181 -7.84 1.71 10.34
N HIS A 182 -7.18 0.77 10.99
CA HIS A 182 -7.53 -0.64 10.93
C HIS A 182 -8.99 -0.86 11.36
N THR A 183 -9.39 -0.33 12.52
CA THR A 183 -10.77 -0.46 13.02
C THR A 183 -11.81 0.11 12.03
N ALA A 184 -11.52 1.24 11.40
CA ALA A 184 -12.44 1.89 10.46
C ALA A 184 -12.57 1.18 9.10
N THR A 185 -11.59 0.36 8.71
CA THR A 185 -11.50 -0.22 7.35
C THR A 185 -11.60 -1.73 7.30
N ALA A 186 -11.22 -2.44 8.37
CA ALA A 186 -11.05 -3.89 8.39
C ALA A 186 -12.29 -4.69 7.92
N HIS A 187 -13.49 -4.21 8.25
CA HIS A 187 -14.74 -4.89 7.91
C HIS A 187 -15.14 -4.79 6.43
N ARG A 188 -14.44 -3.96 5.63
CA ARG A 188 -14.78 -3.67 4.22
C ARG A 188 -13.76 -4.20 3.22
N ILE A 189 -12.68 -4.81 3.71
CA ILE A 189 -11.55 -5.29 2.90
C ILE A 189 -11.38 -6.80 3.05
N PRO A 190 -10.60 -7.48 2.20
CA PRO A 190 -10.34 -8.91 2.35
C PRO A 190 -9.81 -9.25 3.75
N THR A 191 -10.38 -10.28 4.37
CA THR A 191 -10.05 -10.67 5.76
C THR A 191 -8.58 -11.00 5.95
N THR A 192 -7.93 -11.58 4.94
CA THR A 192 -6.49 -11.88 4.97
C THR A 192 -5.63 -10.61 4.99
N LEU A 193 -6.06 -9.55 4.31
CA LEU A 193 -5.37 -8.27 4.29
C LEU A 193 -5.57 -7.52 5.62
N ALA A 194 -6.80 -7.51 6.13
CA ALA A 194 -7.11 -6.94 7.45
C ALA A 194 -6.31 -7.63 8.56
N GLY A 195 -6.27 -8.96 8.57
CA GLY A 195 -5.54 -9.74 9.58
C GLY A 195 -4.02 -9.53 9.54
N GLU A 196 -3.43 -9.33 8.36
CA GLU A 196 -2.01 -8.99 8.23
C GLU A 196 -1.71 -7.62 8.84
N LEU A 197 -2.51 -6.59 8.53
CA LEU A 197 -2.34 -5.28 9.16
C LEU A 197 -2.55 -5.36 10.68
N ASP A 198 -3.59 -6.03 11.17
CA ASP A 198 -3.87 -6.14 12.60
C ASP A 198 -2.69 -6.72 13.39
N THR A 199 -2.03 -7.73 12.83
CA THR A 199 -0.84 -8.34 13.43
C THR A 199 0.29 -7.32 13.54
N LEU A 200 0.58 -6.60 12.45
CA LEU A 200 1.62 -5.58 12.43
C LEU A 200 1.32 -4.41 13.36
N VAL A 201 0.06 -3.98 13.49
CA VAL A 201 -0.30 -2.90 14.42
C VAL A 201 -0.14 -3.34 15.87
N ARG A 202 -0.49 -4.60 16.22
CA ARG A 202 -0.25 -5.14 17.58
C ARG A 202 1.25 -5.22 17.91
N ASP A 203 2.06 -5.63 16.96
CA ASP A 203 3.52 -5.66 17.12
C ASP A 203 4.08 -4.24 17.30
N ALA A 204 3.56 -3.26 16.56
CA ALA A 204 3.93 -1.86 16.69
C ALA A 204 3.52 -1.25 18.03
N GLU A 205 2.34 -1.57 18.54
CA GLU A 205 1.90 -1.16 19.89
C GLU A 205 2.82 -1.73 20.97
N THR A 206 3.22 -2.99 20.85
CA THR A 206 4.17 -3.62 21.78
C THR A 206 5.55 -2.96 21.74
N ALA A 207 5.97 -2.45 20.57
CA ALA A 207 7.23 -1.71 20.45
C ALA A 207 7.18 -0.29 21.06
N THR A 208 5.98 0.24 21.35
CA THR A 208 5.80 1.57 21.96
C THR A 208 5.70 1.56 23.48
N THR A 209 5.57 0.38 24.09
CA THR A 209 5.49 0.17 25.56
C THR A 209 6.85 -0.18 26.14
#